data_AF-A0A961PR68-F1
#
_entry.id   AF-A0A961PR68-F1
#
_cell.length_a   1.000
_cell.length_b   1.000
_cell.length_c   1.000
_cell.angle_alpha   90.00
_cell.angle_beta   90.00
_cell.angle_gamma   90.00
#
_symmetry.space_group_name_H-M   'P 1'
#
loop_
_entity.id
_entity.type
_entity.pdbx_description
1 polymer ?
#
loop_
_entity_poly.entity_id
_entity_poly.type
_entity_poly.pdbx_seq_one_letter_code
_entity_poly.pdbx_strand_id
1 'polypeptide(L)' 'GIADGATLDRDAVACDWLASDVVRTGGVVRLTLILPHGPDAPEETLFPDPVTPGDGPVVLPGGAAG' A
#
# COMPACT_ATOMS: atom_id res chain seq x y z
N GLY A 1 4.70 -14.42 -8.42
CA GLY A 1 3.59 -14.10 -7.50
C GLY A 1 3.83 -14.78 -6.18
N ILE A 2 3.36 -14.20 -5.07
CA ILE A 2 3.52 -14.78 -3.73
C ILE A 2 2.48 -15.88 -3.48
N ALA A 3 2.93 -17.01 -2.93
CA ALA A 3 2.06 -18.11 -2.53
C ALA A 3 1.21 -17.72 -1.32
N ASP A 4 0.05 -18.36 -1.13
CA ASP A 4 -0.76 -18.12 0.08
C ASP A 4 -0.01 -18.58 1.33
N GLY A 5 -0.06 -17.79 2.40
CA GLY A 5 0.72 -17.99 3.63
C GLY A 5 2.19 -17.57 3.54
N ALA A 6 2.67 -17.12 2.37
CA ALA A 6 4.03 -16.64 2.23
C ALA A 6 4.16 -15.16 2.61
N THR A 7 5.34 -14.83 3.14
CA THR A 7 5.83 -13.46 3.31
C THR A 7 6.96 -13.22 2.31
N LEU A 8 6.93 -12.07 1.65
CA LEU A 8 8.01 -11.57 0.81
C LEU A 8 8.60 -10.33 1.48
N ASP A 9 9.89 -10.40 1.81
CA ASP A 9 10.61 -9.30 2.45
C ASP A 9 10.53 -8.04 1.60
N ARG A 10 10.34 -6.88 2.26
CA ARG A 10 10.28 -5.58 1.59
C ARG A 10 11.48 -5.32 0.69
N ASP A 11 12.68 -5.75 1.11
CA ASP A 11 13.93 -5.50 0.39
C ASP A 11 14.05 -6.34 -0.89
N ALA A 12 13.29 -7.43 -0.99
CA ALA A 12 13.17 -8.21 -2.23
C ALA A 12 12.22 -7.55 -3.24
N VAL A 13 11.39 -6.59 -2.79
CA VAL A 13 10.50 -5.80 -3.64
C VAL A 13 11.23 -4.49 -3.92
N ALA A 14 11.71 -4.28 -5.15
CA ALA A 14 12.38 -3.05 -5.57
C ALA A 14 11.39 -1.86 -5.66
N CYS A 15 10.84 -1.45 -4.52
CA CYS A 15 9.83 -0.40 -4.36
C CYS A 15 10.10 0.40 -3.09
N ASP A 16 10.60 1.63 -3.26
CA ASP A 16 10.97 2.51 -2.14
C ASP A 16 9.78 2.97 -1.30
N TRP A 17 8.57 2.90 -1.85
CA TRP A 17 7.33 3.29 -1.19
C TRP A 17 6.79 2.22 -0.24
N LEU A 18 7.38 1.02 -0.22
CA LEU A 18 6.89 -0.06 0.61
C LEU A 18 7.37 0.12 2.07
N ALA A 19 6.42 0.16 3.01
CA ALA A 19 6.70 0.33 4.44
C ALA A 19 6.70 -1.00 5.23
N SER A 20 6.22 -2.09 4.64
CA SER A 20 6.10 -3.41 5.26
C SER A 20 6.54 -4.53 4.33
N ASP A 21 6.76 -5.73 4.85
CA ASP A 21 6.80 -6.92 4.00
C ASP A 21 5.45 -7.13 3.30
N VAL A 22 5.46 -7.89 2.20
CA VAL A 22 4.26 -8.24 1.46
C VAL A 22 3.82 -9.64 1.88
N VAL A 23 2.64 -9.73 2.49
CA VAL A 23 2.11 -11.00 3.00
C VAL A 23 0.89 -11.41 2.20
N ARG A 24 0.76 -12.71 1.89
CA ARG A 24 -0.49 -13.26 1.39
C ARG A 24 -1.17 -14.11 2.46
N THR A 25 -2.45 -13.83 2.71
CA THR A 25 -3.23 -14.58 3.69
C THR A 25 -4.66 -14.74 3.20
N GLY A 26 -5.12 -15.99 3.10
CA GLY A 26 -6.47 -16.29 2.64
C GLY A 26 -6.71 -15.81 1.21
N GLY A 27 -5.69 -15.88 0.36
CA GLY A 27 -5.72 -15.41 -1.02
C GLY A 27 -5.52 -13.91 -1.20
N VAL A 28 -5.59 -13.11 -0.12
CA VAL A 28 -5.49 -11.64 -0.14
C VAL A 28 -4.07 -11.18 0.15
N VAL A 29 -3.57 -10.24 -0.65
CA VAL A 29 -2.27 -9.57 -0.42
C VAL A 29 -2.45 -8.40 0.54
N ARG A 30 -1.59 -8.32 1.56
CA ARG A 30 -1.55 -7.23 2.54
C ARG A 30 -0.17 -6.59 2.54
N LEU A 31 -0.16 -5.26 2.51
CA LEU A 31 1.05 -4.44 2.53
C LEU A 31 0.72 -3.03 3.06
N THR A 32 1.76 -2.27 3.41
CA THR A 32 1.66 -0.86 3.81
C THR A 32 2.51 -0.01 2.88
N LEU A 33 1.96 1.11 2.41
CA LEU A 33 2.65 2.06 1.54
C LEU A 33 2.94 3.37 2.30
N ILE A 34 4.08 3.95 2.01
CA ILE A 34 4.40 5.35 2.28
C ILE A 34 3.63 6.18 1.26
N LEU A 35 2.84 7.15 1.71
CA LEU A 35 2.21 8.15 0.85
C LEU A 35 2.88 9.50 1.10
N PRO A 36 3.42 10.17 0.07
CA PRO A 36 4.14 11.42 0.26
C PRO A 36 3.17 12.55 0.55
N HIS A 37 3.19 13.08 1.77
CA HIS A 37 2.44 14.27 2.14
C HIS A 37 3.20 15.08 3.19
N GLY A 38 2.96 16.40 3.21
CA GLY A 38 3.49 17.27 4.26
C GLY A 38 2.72 17.12 5.59
N PRO A 39 3.26 17.66 6.70
CA PRO A 39 2.58 17.64 8.00
C PRO A 39 1.28 18.48 8.02
N ASP A 40 1.18 19.48 7.14
CA ASP A 40 0.01 20.35 7.01
C ASP A 40 -1.00 19.87 5.93
N ALA A 41 -0.90 18.61 5.50
CA ALA A 41 -1.84 18.03 4.54
C ALA A 41 -3.25 17.92 5.14
N PRO A 42 -4.31 17.86 4.31
CA PRO A 42 -5.68 17.64 4.78
C PRO A 42 -5.79 16.38 5.66
N GLU A 43 -6.73 16.39 6.60
CA GLU A 43 -6.95 15.27 7.52
C GLU A 43 -7.20 13.96 6.77
N GLU A 44 -7.93 14.02 5.65
CA GLU A 44 -8.21 12.86 4.80
C GLU A 44 -6.96 12.28 4.11
N THR A 45 -5.87 13.05 4.05
CA THR A 45 -4.57 12.58 3.54
C THR A 45 -3.68 12.03 4.66
N LEU A 46 -3.70 12.68 5.84
CA LEU A 46 -2.95 12.22 7.02
C LEU A 46 -3.54 10.94 7.63
N PHE A 47 -4.86 10.79 7.55
CA PHE A 47 -5.65 9.70 8.12
C PHE A 47 -6.66 9.16 7.10
N PRO A 48 -6.20 8.52 6.01
CA PRO A 48 -7.07 8.07 4.96
C PRO A 48 -7.98 6.91 5.39
N ASP A 49 -9.21 6.93 4.91
CA ASP A 49 -10.13 5.80 5.06
C ASP A 49 -9.60 4.55 4.32
N PRO A 50 -9.91 3.34 4.82
CA PRO A 50 -9.57 2.10 4.14
C PRO A 50 -10.19 2.03 2.74
N VAL A 51 -9.38 1.70 1.72
CA VAL A 51 -9.85 1.46 0.34
C VAL A 51 -9.90 -0.04 0.03
N THR A 52 -10.97 -0.47 -0.64
CA THR A 52 -11.04 -1.80 -1.24
C THR A 52 -10.77 -1.66 -2.74
N PRO A 53 -9.56 -2.02 -3.22
CA PRO A 53 -9.24 -1.89 -4.64
C PRO A 53 -10.03 -2.90 -5.47
N GLY A 54 -10.48 -2.47 -6.65
CA GLY A 54 -10.93 -3.37 -7.71
C GLY A 54 -9.77 -3.84 -8.59
N ASP A 55 -10.09 -4.60 -9.63
CA ASP A 55 -9.10 -4.98 -10.64
C ASP A 55 -8.63 -3.76 -11.43
N GLY A 56 -7.32 -3.71 -11.71
CA GLY A 56 -6.71 -2.62 -12.47
C GLY A 56 -6.03 -1.57 -11.59
N PRO A 57 -5.86 -0.33 -12.10
CA PRO A 57 -5.22 0.74 -11.35
C PRO A 57 -5.94 1.04 -10.03
N VAL A 58 -5.18 1.10 -8.95
CA VAL A 58 -5.70 1.47 -7.62
C VAL A 58 -5.61 2.97 -7.43
N VAL A 59 -6.73 3.61 -7.11
CA VAL A 59 -6.74 5.01 -6.68
C VAL A 59 -6.27 5.06 -5.23
N LEU A 60 -5.16 5.75 -4.99
CA LEU A 60 -4.61 5.92 -3.65
C LEU A 60 -5.34 7.05 -2.88
N PRO A 61 -5.56 6.89 -1.58
CA PRO A 61 -6.10 7.96 -0.73
C PRO A 61 -5.22 9.22 -0.75
N GLY A 62 -5.84 10.38 -0.64
CA GLY A 62 -5.15 11.69 -0.73
C GLY A 62 -4.70 12.08 -2.14
N GLY A 63 -4.85 11.20 -3.14
CA GLY A 63 -4.49 11.45 -4.53
C GLY A 63 -2.98 11.59 -4.73
N ALA A 64 -2.28 10.49 -5.03
CA ALA A 64 -0.87 10.58 -5.42
C ALA A 64 -0.70 10.60 -6.95
N ALA A 65 0.04 11.63 -7.41
CA ALA A 65 0.61 11.90 -8.73
C ALA A 65 -0.24 12.72 -9.74
N GLY A 66 -0.35 14.02 -9.46
CA GLY A 66 -0.52 15.11 -10.42
C GLY A 66 0.09 16.37 -9.86
#